data_AF-A0A7K3CVT9-F1
#
_entry.id   AF-A0A7K3CVT9-F1
#
_cell.length_a   1.000
_cell.length_b   1.000
_cell.length_c   1.000
_cell.angle_alpha   90.00
_cell.angle_beta   90.00
_cell.angle_gamma   90.00
#
_symmetry.space_group_name_H-M   'P 1'
#
loop_
_entity.id
_entity.type
_entity.pdbx_description
1 polymer ?
#
loop_
_entity_poly.entity_id
_entity_poly.type
_entity_poly.pdbx_seq_one_letter_code
_entity_poly.pdbx_strand_id
1 'polypeptide(L)'
;MRIALSVAALLTFGTVAATATATAAPAHDNDSVIWGTVVSGPDLKVRDEPSTHGKILAKMPYGSEDRVKCAVRGMSVHGNPHWYWLEGERGWVSAEYVDTGGRHVPSCGSWSEDPCPKWRDRDHQDHRDHQDCGPCSYRNH
;
A
#
# COMPACT_ATOMS: atom_id res chain seq x y z
N MET A 1 25.73 -77.62 19.38
CA MET A 1 26.95 -77.74 18.55
C MET A 1 26.55 -77.87 17.08
N ARG A 2 26.68 -76.79 16.30
CA ARG A 2 27.06 -76.73 14.87
C ARG A 2 27.43 -75.28 14.56
N ILE A 3 28.66 -75.11 14.11
CA ILE A 3 29.34 -73.87 13.69
C ILE A 3 28.92 -73.54 12.24
N ALA A 4 29.23 -72.31 11.80
CA ALA A 4 29.52 -71.86 10.42
C ALA A 4 28.46 -70.92 9.81
N LEU A 5 28.77 -69.89 9.02
CA LEU A 5 30.01 -69.33 8.46
C LEU A 5 29.65 -67.91 7.96
N SER A 6 30.64 -67.04 7.88
CA SER A 6 30.64 -65.66 7.34
C SER A 6 29.98 -65.53 5.96
N VAL A 7 29.59 -64.31 5.54
CA VAL A 7 29.96 -63.71 4.23
C VAL A 7 29.44 -62.26 4.08
N ALA A 8 30.41 -61.42 3.70
CA ALA A 8 30.43 -60.25 2.82
C ALA A 8 29.43 -59.08 2.93
N ALA A 9 30.07 -57.91 2.96
CA ALA A 9 29.58 -56.56 2.70
C ALA A 9 28.78 -56.39 1.41
N LEU A 10 27.81 -55.49 1.45
CA LEU A 10 27.44 -54.61 0.33
C LEU A 10 27.06 -53.24 0.91
N LEU A 11 27.94 -52.25 0.71
CA LEU A 11 27.66 -50.84 0.93
C LEU A 11 26.82 -50.33 -0.24
N THR A 12 25.50 -50.35 -0.10
CA THR A 12 24.61 -49.64 -1.02
C THR A 12 24.32 -48.25 -0.48
N PHE A 13 24.90 -47.24 -1.12
CA PHE A 13 24.57 -45.84 -0.92
C PHE A 13 23.10 -45.62 -1.32
N GLY A 14 22.23 -45.44 -0.34
CA GLY A 14 20.84 -45.04 -0.56
C GLY A 14 20.78 -43.53 -0.79
N THR A 15 20.41 -43.12 -2.00
CA THR A 15 20.09 -41.74 -2.32
C THR A 15 18.82 -41.32 -1.56
N VAL A 16 18.96 -40.41 -0.59
CA VAL A 16 17.81 -39.74 0.03
C VAL A 16 17.24 -38.75 -0.97
N ALA A 17 16.09 -39.07 -1.57
CA ALA A 17 15.30 -38.10 -2.31
C ALA A 17 14.60 -37.20 -1.29
N ALA A 18 15.18 -36.03 -1.01
CA ALA A 18 14.52 -34.99 -0.25
C ALA A 18 13.37 -34.42 -1.09
N THR A 19 12.13 -34.81 -0.77
CA THR A 19 10.95 -34.10 -1.27
C THR A 19 10.92 -32.72 -0.64
N ALA A 20 11.41 -31.71 -1.35
CA ALA A 20 11.22 -30.32 -0.97
C ALA A 20 9.73 -29.99 -1.10
N THR A 21 9.00 -29.99 0.02
CA THR A 21 7.71 -29.31 0.08
C THR A 21 7.99 -27.81 -0.05
N ALA A 22 7.79 -27.27 -1.25
CA ALA A 22 7.77 -25.82 -1.45
C ALA A 22 6.57 -25.27 -0.67
N THR A 23 6.83 -24.64 0.48
CA THR A 23 5.84 -23.78 1.14
C THR A 23 5.54 -22.64 0.17
N ALA A 24 4.38 -22.68 -0.48
CA ALA A 24 3.92 -21.57 -1.30
C ALA A 24 3.86 -20.32 -0.41
N ALA A 25 4.60 -19.27 -0.78
CA ALA A 25 4.46 -17.96 -0.16
C ALA A 25 3.01 -17.48 -0.34
N PRO A 26 2.45 -16.71 0.62
CA PRO A 26 1.12 -16.15 0.46
C PRO A 26 1.11 -15.27 -0.78
N ALA A 27 0.21 -15.57 -1.72
CA ALA A 27 -0.05 -14.69 -2.85
C ALA A 27 -0.52 -13.33 -2.30
N HIS A 28 0.10 -12.24 -2.74
CA HIS A 28 -0.41 -10.90 -2.45
C HIS A 28 -1.67 -10.67 -3.29
N ASP A 29 -2.85 -10.81 -2.66
CA ASP A 29 -4.13 -10.44 -3.24
C ASP A 29 -4.21 -8.91 -3.38
N ASN A 30 -3.66 -8.39 -4.48
CA ASN A 30 -3.76 -6.98 -4.87
C ASN A 30 -5.21 -6.55 -5.21
N ASP A 31 -6.16 -7.48 -5.25
CA ASP A 31 -7.57 -7.25 -5.59
C ASP A 31 -8.50 -7.09 -4.37
N SER A 32 -7.95 -7.26 -3.15
CA SER A 32 -8.77 -7.17 -1.95
C SER A 32 -9.06 -5.70 -1.61
N VAL A 33 -10.34 -5.31 -1.55
CA VAL A 33 -10.77 -3.94 -1.16
C VAL A 33 -10.25 -3.61 0.23
N ILE A 34 -9.48 -2.53 0.38
CA ILE A 34 -8.96 -2.04 1.66
C ILE A 34 -9.88 -0.94 2.17
N TRP A 35 -10.48 -1.17 3.34
CA TRP A 35 -11.22 -0.14 4.08
C TRP A 35 -10.30 0.53 5.08
N GLY A 36 -10.42 1.85 5.21
CA GLY A 36 -9.73 2.63 6.22
C GLY A 36 -10.75 3.24 7.18
N THR A 37 -10.58 3.03 8.48
CA THR A 37 -11.41 3.61 9.54
C THR A 37 -10.70 4.80 10.19
N VAL A 38 -11.40 5.92 10.36
CA VAL A 38 -10.84 7.12 11.00
C VAL A 38 -10.68 6.89 12.50
N VAL A 39 -9.46 7.11 13.01
CA VAL A 39 -9.11 6.92 14.43
C VAL A 39 -8.67 8.21 15.13
N SER A 40 -8.73 9.36 14.45
CA SER A 40 -8.41 10.67 15.06
C SER A 40 -9.47 11.14 16.05
N GLY A 41 -9.06 11.79 17.14
CA GLY A 41 -9.98 12.40 18.10
C GLY A 41 -10.85 13.50 17.48
N PRO A 42 -10.27 14.52 16.80
CA PRO A 42 -11.01 15.46 15.96
C PRO A 42 -11.34 14.87 14.58
N ASP A 43 -12.22 15.54 13.82
CA ASP A 43 -12.50 15.18 12.43
C ASP A 43 -11.22 15.15 11.58
N LEU A 44 -11.02 14.06 10.84
CA LEU A 44 -9.94 13.91 9.89
C LEU A 44 -10.23 14.75 8.64
N LYS A 45 -9.27 15.59 8.27
CA LYS A 45 -9.39 16.46 7.10
C LYS A 45 -8.95 15.72 5.85
N VAL A 46 -9.84 15.63 4.86
CA VAL A 46 -9.52 15.20 3.49
C VAL A 46 -8.97 16.39 2.73
N ARG A 47 -7.88 16.20 1.99
CA ARG A 47 -7.13 17.26 1.31
C ARG A 47 -6.94 17.00 -0.17
N ASP A 48 -6.74 18.07 -0.93
CA ASP A 48 -6.47 17.99 -2.37
C ASP A 48 -5.06 17.49 -2.70
N GLU A 49 -4.09 17.79 -1.83
CA GLU A 49 -2.69 17.30 -1.89
C GLU A 49 -2.26 16.55 -0.61
N PRO A 50 -1.23 15.69 -0.66
CA PRO A 50 -0.70 14.94 0.50
C PRO A 50 0.15 15.82 1.44
N SER A 51 -0.45 16.90 1.93
CA SER A 51 0.19 17.96 2.71
C SER A 51 -0.81 18.61 3.65
N THR A 52 -0.38 19.04 4.85
CA THR A 52 -1.29 19.77 5.74
C THR A 52 -1.61 21.19 5.28
N HIS A 53 -0.91 21.68 4.25
CA HIS A 53 -1.19 22.95 3.57
C HIS A 53 -2.26 22.81 2.48
N GLY A 54 -2.56 21.58 2.04
CA GLY A 54 -3.60 21.31 1.06
C GLY A 54 -4.97 21.80 1.52
N LYS A 55 -5.78 22.23 0.56
CA LYS A 55 -7.14 22.70 0.80
C LYS A 55 -7.96 21.56 1.39
N ILE A 56 -8.81 21.88 2.35
CA ILE A 56 -9.71 20.91 2.96
C ILE A 56 -10.88 20.69 1.99
N LEU A 57 -11.01 19.47 1.47
CA LEU A 57 -12.12 19.05 0.60
C LEU A 57 -13.32 18.55 1.42
N ALA A 58 -13.05 17.83 2.51
CA ALA A 58 -14.05 17.24 3.38
C ALA A 58 -13.52 17.02 4.80
N LYS A 59 -14.41 16.61 5.70
CA LYS A 59 -14.12 16.24 7.08
C LYS A 59 -14.79 14.92 7.40
N MET A 60 -14.02 13.98 7.93
CA MET A 60 -14.46 12.65 8.29
C MET A 60 -14.46 12.48 9.82
N PRO A 61 -15.61 12.24 10.47
CA PRO A 61 -15.68 12.00 11.91
C PRO A 61 -14.97 10.70 12.32
N TYR A 62 -14.65 10.58 13.62
CA TYR A 62 -14.15 9.32 14.20
C TYR A 62 -15.07 8.14 13.87
N GLY A 63 -14.46 7.01 13.49
CA GLY A 63 -15.15 5.77 13.16
C GLY A 63 -15.80 5.73 11.79
N SER A 64 -15.78 6.83 11.02
CA SER A 64 -16.19 6.79 9.61
C SER A 64 -15.18 6.01 8.76
N GLU A 65 -15.64 5.48 7.64
CA GLU A 65 -14.84 4.60 6.77
C GLU A 65 -14.90 5.07 5.31
N ASP A 66 -13.79 4.88 4.59
CA ASP A 66 -13.75 4.98 3.13
C ASP A 66 -12.77 3.94 2.58
N ARG A 67 -12.92 3.62 1.29
CA ARG A 67 -12.01 2.74 0.57
C ARG A 67 -10.69 3.43 0.33
N VAL A 68 -9.62 2.82 0.85
CA VAL A 68 -8.24 3.23 0.60
C VAL A 68 -7.77 2.60 -0.71
N LYS A 69 -7.42 3.44 -1.69
CA LYS A 69 -6.93 2.96 -2.98
C LYS A 69 -5.43 2.67 -2.97
N CYS A 70 -4.65 3.64 -2.49
CA CYS A 70 -3.20 3.57 -2.51
C CYS A 70 -2.58 4.62 -1.57
N ALA A 71 -1.28 4.52 -1.35
CA ALA A 71 -0.51 5.41 -0.50
C ALA A 71 0.59 6.16 -1.27
N VAL A 72 0.88 7.38 -0.84
CA VAL A 72 2.05 8.17 -1.28
C VAL A 72 2.85 8.66 -0.08
N ARG A 73 4.07 9.17 -0.33
CA ARG A 73 4.81 9.97 0.64
C ARG A 73 4.48 11.44 0.44
N GLY A 74 4.34 12.17 1.54
CA GLY A 74 4.04 13.60 1.57
C GLY A 74 4.55 14.26 2.85
N MET A 75 3.91 15.36 3.25
CA MET A 75 4.27 16.06 4.48
C MET A 75 4.09 15.14 5.69
N SER A 76 5.08 15.06 6.58
CA SER A 76 5.00 14.18 7.75
C SER A 76 4.05 14.75 8.80
N VAL A 77 3.13 13.91 9.27
CA VAL A 77 2.24 14.20 10.39
C VAL A 77 2.64 13.28 11.53
N HIS A 78 3.06 13.86 12.66
CA HIS A 78 3.59 13.10 13.82
C HIS A 78 4.68 12.07 13.46
N GLY A 79 5.51 12.38 12.46
CA GLY A 79 6.58 11.50 12.00
C GLY A 79 6.17 10.45 10.97
N ASN A 80 4.87 10.34 10.66
CA ASN A 80 4.36 9.48 9.60
C ASN A 80 4.25 10.25 8.27
N PRO A 81 5.03 9.88 7.23
CA PRO A 81 5.03 10.58 5.95
C PRO A 81 3.99 10.07 4.97
N HIS A 82 3.20 9.05 5.33
CA HIS A 82 2.29 8.38 4.40
C HIS A 82 0.93 9.07 4.33
N TRP A 83 0.39 9.15 3.12
CA TRP A 83 -0.93 9.70 2.84
C TRP A 83 -1.73 8.71 2.00
N TYR A 84 -2.97 8.47 2.38
CA TYR A 84 -3.88 7.57 1.66
C TYR A 84 -4.82 8.33 0.75
N TRP A 85 -5.02 7.79 -0.45
CA TRP A 85 -6.11 8.21 -1.31
C TRP A 85 -7.40 7.50 -0.92
N LEU A 86 -8.42 8.28 -0.63
CA LEU A 86 -9.77 7.79 -0.38
C LEU A 86 -10.62 7.87 -1.65
N GLU A 87 -11.26 6.78 -2.05
CA GLU A 87 -12.02 6.74 -3.31
C GLU A 87 -13.34 7.50 -3.23
N GLY A 88 -14.08 7.40 -2.14
CA GLY A 88 -15.37 8.08 -1.95
C GLY A 88 -15.22 9.58 -1.80
N GLU A 89 -14.33 10.01 -0.91
CA GLU A 89 -14.01 11.42 -0.66
C GLU A 89 -13.13 12.02 -1.77
N ARG A 90 -12.50 11.14 -2.57
CA ARG A 90 -11.62 11.51 -3.68
C ARG A 90 -10.53 12.46 -3.18
N GLY A 91 -9.81 12.13 -2.12
CA GLY A 91 -8.77 13.03 -1.63
C GLY A 91 -7.80 12.34 -0.69
N TRP A 92 -6.81 13.11 -0.24
CA TRP A 92 -5.72 12.64 0.60
C TRP A 92 -6.03 12.80 2.07
N VAL A 93 -5.77 11.76 2.84
CA VAL A 93 -5.77 11.80 4.30
C VAL A 93 -4.43 11.29 4.84
N SER A 94 -4.02 11.80 5.99
CA SER A 94 -2.82 11.31 6.67
C SER A 94 -3.03 9.87 7.13
N ALA A 95 -2.12 8.97 6.76
CA ALA A 95 -2.15 7.56 7.19
C ALA A 95 -2.00 7.41 8.70
N GLU A 96 -1.48 8.44 9.38
CA GLU A 96 -1.40 8.51 10.84
C GLU A 96 -2.75 8.33 11.54
N TYR A 97 -3.85 8.68 10.88
CA TYR A 97 -5.18 8.73 11.49
C TYR A 97 -6.18 7.77 10.85
N VAL A 98 -5.70 6.78 10.11
CA VAL A 98 -6.53 5.78 9.42
C VAL A 98 -6.04 4.39 9.75
N ASP A 99 -6.89 3.58 10.36
CA ASP A 99 -6.64 2.16 10.59
C ASP A 99 -7.11 1.34 9.38
N THR A 100 -6.22 0.53 8.81
CA THR A 100 -6.51 -0.37 7.69
C THR A 100 -6.70 -1.83 8.13
N GLY A 101 -6.77 -2.08 9.44
CA GLY A 101 -6.84 -3.43 10.01
C GLY A 101 -5.55 -4.23 9.79
N GLY A 102 -4.41 -3.55 9.73
CA GLY A 102 -3.10 -4.16 9.46
C GLY A 102 -2.86 -4.54 8.00
N ARG A 103 -3.70 -4.10 7.07
CA ARG A 103 -3.58 -4.42 5.65
C ARG A 103 -2.54 -3.52 4.98
N HIS A 104 -1.70 -4.13 4.15
CA HIS A 104 -0.73 -3.41 3.34
C HIS A 104 -1.45 -2.57 2.27
N VAL A 105 -1.23 -1.26 2.28
CA VAL A 105 -1.73 -0.35 1.26
C VAL A 105 -0.66 -0.22 0.17
N PRO A 106 -0.98 -0.55 -1.10
CA PRO A 106 -0.02 -0.43 -2.19
C PRO A 106 0.34 1.04 -2.45
N SER A 107 1.55 1.29 -2.94
CA SER A 107 1.93 2.63 -3.41
C SER A 107 1.09 3.04 -4.62
N CYS A 108 0.75 4.32 -4.74
CA CYS A 108 0.10 4.81 -5.96
C CYS A 108 1.04 4.66 -7.17
N GLY A 109 0.50 4.19 -8.30
CA GLY A 109 1.27 3.95 -9.52
C GLY A 109 1.77 5.25 -10.16
N SER A 110 2.86 5.16 -10.94
CA SER A 110 3.40 6.30 -11.69
C SER A 110 2.63 6.48 -13.01
N TRP A 111 1.68 7.42 -13.03
CA TRP A 111 1.03 8.03 -14.20
C TRP A 111 -0.17 7.35 -14.89
N SER A 112 -0.29 6.02 -14.99
CA SER A 112 -1.52 5.40 -15.56
C SER A 112 -2.62 5.15 -14.54
N GLU A 113 -2.24 5.03 -13.26
CA GLU A 113 -3.13 4.82 -12.12
C GLU A 113 -3.04 6.00 -11.14
N ASP A 114 -2.95 7.23 -11.67
CA ASP A 114 -3.18 8.40 -10.84
C ASP A 114 -4.60 8.29 -10.25
N PRO A 115 -4.74 8.17 -8.91
CA PRO A 115 -6.05 8.09 -8.31
C PRO A 115 -6.80 9.43 -8.44
N CYS A 116 -6.09 10.52 -8.77
CA CYS A 116 -6.66 11.81 -9.05
C CYS A 116 -7.45 11.80 -10.37
N PRO A 117 -8.74 12.19 -10.34
CA PRO A 117 -9.52 12.37 -11.54
C PRO A 117 -8.99 13.52 -12.40
N LYS A 118 -8.88 13.28 -13.71
CA LYS A 118 -8.39 14.24 -14.73
C LYS A 118 -9.01 15.63 -14.71
N TRP A 119 -10.22 15.82 -14.19
CA TRP A 119 -10.83 17.15 -14.09
C TRP A 119 -10.21 18.02 -12.98
N ARG A 120 -9.49 17.43 -12.03
CA ARG A 120 -8.66 18.16 -11.05
C ARG A 120 -7.29 18.49 -11.59
N ASP A 121 -6.85 17.86 -12.67
CA ASP A 121 -5.61 18.22 -13.38
C ASP A 121 -5.83 19.33 -14.42
N ARG A 122 -7.08 19.70 -14.67
CA ARG A 122 -7.46 20.67 -15.70
C ARG A 122 -7.24 22.09 -15.20
N ASP A 123 -6.02 22.57 -15.39
CA ASP A 123 -5.71 23.97 -15.70
C ASP A 123 -4.37 24.10 -16.47
N HIS A 124 -4.05 23.19 -17.41
CA HIS A 124 -2.83 23.32 -18.21
C HIS A 124 -3.02 22.98 -19.70
N GLN A 125 -3.49 23.95 -20.49
CA GLN A 125 -3.34 23.95 -21.94
C GLN A 125 -2.21 24.87 -22.44
N ASP A 126 -1.59 25.66 -21.58
CA ASP A 126 -0.48 26.55 -21.97
C ASP A 126 0.86 26.04 -21.40
N HIS A 127 1.65 25.44 -22.29
CA HIS A 127 2.87 24.67 -21.98
C HIS A 127 4.11 25.55 -21.68
N ARG A 128 3.98 26.69 -21.00
CA ARG A 128 5.13 27.58 -20.75
C ARG A 128 5.60 27.70 -19.32
N ASP A 129 4.78 27.37 -18.32
CA ASP A 129 5.17 27.50 -16.92
C ASP A 129 4.95 26.20 -16.16
N HIS A 130 5.96 25.33 -16.16
CA HIS A 130 6.01 24.09 -15.38
C HIS A 130 6.18 24.35 -13.85
N GLN A 131 5.64 25.42 -13.29
CA GLN A 131 5.86 25.77 -11.88
C GLN A 131 4.63 25.64 -10.99
N ASP A 132 3.42 25.70 -11.53
CA ASP A 132 2.20 25.35 -10.82
C ASP A 132 1.65 24.06 -11.41
N CYS A 133 1.75 22.97 -10.68
CA CYS A 133 1.11 21.71 -11.06
C CYS A 133 -0.17 21.57 -10.25
N GLY A 134 -1.25 21.11 -10.92
CA GLY A 134 -2.62 21.08 -10.41
C GLY A 134 -2.83 20.53 -8.99
N PRO A 135 -4.01 20.74 -8.38
CA PRO A 135 -4.32 20.55 -6.96
C PRO A 135 -4.06 19.16 -6.36
N CYS A 136 -3.66 18.17 -7.16
CA CYS A 136 -3.28 16.83 -6.71
C CYS A 136 -1.91 16.37 -7.23
N SER A 137 -1.08 17.28 -7.74
CA SER A 137 0.20 16.93 -8.33
C SER A 137 1.14 16.30 -7.31
N TYR A 138 1.30 14.98 -7.44
CA TYR A 138 2.36 14.20 -6.83
C TYR A 138 3.70 14.63 -7.45
N ARG A 139 4.28 15.71 -6.94
CA ARG A 139 5.65 16.11 -7.29
C ARG A 139 6.62 15.40 -6.35
N ASN A 140 7.13 14.28 -6.84
CA ASN A 140 8.36 13.66 -6.33
C ASN A 140 9.44 14.75 -6.21
N HIS A 141 9.89 15.01 -4.98
CA HIS A 141 11.20 15.57 -4.70
C HIS A 141 12.17 14.43 -4.40
#